data_AF-A0A2N6B2P5-F1
#
_entry.id   AF-A0A2N6B2P5-F1
#
_cell.length_a   1.000
_cell.length_b   1.000
_cell.length_c   1.000
_cell.angle_alpha   90.00
_cell.angle_beta   90.00
_cell.angle_gamma   90.00
#
_symmetry.space_group_name_H-M   'P 1'
#
loop_
_entity.id
_entity.type
_entity.pdbx_description
1 polymer ?
#
loop_
_entity_poly.entity_id
_entity_poly.type
_entity_poly.pdbx_seq_one_letter_code
_entity_poly.pdbx_strand_id
1 'polypeptide(L)' 'MSEAEEKQTAVLSLPIKEGSAKIRAAGVSDDEADYALPIWAGVVPISLQTGAPEPDPRNLPGVEMPAHVSKVKLG' A
#
# COMPACT_ATOMS: atom_id res chain seq x y z
N MET A 1 9.32 -25.11 1.39
CA MET A 1 10.70 -24.63 1.27
C MET A 1 11.60 -25.84 1.24
N SER A 2 12.29 -26.00 0.12
CA SER A 2 13.32 -27.01 -0.07
C SER A 2 14.69 -26.44 0.31
N GLU A 3 15.65 -27.32 0.57
CA GLU A 3 17.03 -26.94 0.91
C GLU A 3 17.70 -26.12 -0.22
N ALA A 4 17.35 -26.40 -1.48
CA ALA A 4 17.85 -25.65 -2.63
C ALA A 4 17.31 -24.21 -2.66
N GLU A 5 16.03 -24.01 -2.37
CA GLU A 5 15.40 -22.67 -2.29
C GLU A 5 16.00 -21.84 -1.14
N GLU A 6 16.28 -22.47 -0.01
CA GLU A 6 16.91 -21.83 1.15
C GLU A 6 18.32 -21.33 0.84
N LYS A 7 19.17 -22.19 0.24
CA LYS A 7 20.56 -21.83 -0.10
C LYS A 7 20.67 -20.71 -1.14
N GLN A 8 19.62 -20.48 -1.92
CA GLN A 8 19.58 -19.43 -2.94
C GLN A 8 18.97 -18.11 -2.43
N THR A 9 18.39 -18.09 -1.23
CA THR A 9 17.69 -16.91 -0.69
C THR A 9 18.45 -16.31 0.48
N ALA A 10 19.00 -15.10 0.30
CA ALA A 10 19.56 -14.33 1.40
C ALA A 10 18.46 -13.56 2.16
N VAL A 11 18.48 -13.62 3.49
CA VAL A 11 17.58 -12.84 4.37
C VAL A 11 18.39 -11.81 5.14
N LEU A 12 18.00 -10.54 5.04
CA LEU A 12 18.64 -9.44 5.74
C LEU A 12 17.71 -8.91 6.85
N SER A 13 18.30 -8.46 7.96
CA SER A 13 17.57 -7.82 9.04
C SER A 13 18.17 -6.44 9.35
N LEU A 14 17.30 -5.46 9.61
CA LEU A 14 17.68 -4.11 10.02
C LEU A 14 16.80 -3.69 11.21
N PRO A 15 17.34 -3.67 12.43
CA PRO A 15 16.63 -3.16 13.59
C PRO A 15 16.41 -1.65 13.45
N ILE A 16 15.16 -1.20 13.52
CA ILE A 16 14.86 0.24 13.60
C ILE A 16 15.10 0.70 15.04
N LYS A 17 16.30 1.23 15.32
CA LYS A 17 16.65 1.82 16.63
C LYS A 17 16.18 3.27 16.76
N GLU A 18 16.14 3.97 15.64
CA GLU A 18 15.71 5.35 15.52
C GLU A 18 15.07 5.56 14.15
N GLY A 19 14.06 6.43 14.08
CA GLY A 19 13.42 6.85 12.85
C GLY A 19 12.72 8.19 13.04
N SER A 20 12.68 9.00 12.00
CA SER A 20 11.90 10.24 11.97
C SER A 20 10.90 10.19 10.80
N ALA A 21 9.72 10.76 11.03
CA ALA A 21 8.65 10.83 10.03
C ALA A 21 7.98 12.19 10.12
N LYS A 22 7.38 12.63 9.00
CA LYS A 22 6.60 13.86 8.93
C LYS A 22 5.27 13.58 8.22
N ILE A 23 4.20 14.08 8.80
CA ILE A 23 2.84 13.98 8.25
C ILE A 23 2.37 15.39 7.94
N ARG A 24 1.79 15.58 6.75
CA ARG A 24 1.03 16.78 6.39
C ARG A 24 -0.35 16.34 5.93
N ALA A 25 -1.25 16.19 6.89
CA ALA A 25 -2.68 15.96 6.67
C ALA A 25 -3.49 17.24 6.90
N ALA A 26 -2.91 18.38 6.50
CA ALA A 26 -3.58 19.67 6.49
C ALA A 26 -4.14 19.93 5.09
N GLY A 27 -5.30 20.59 5.01
CA GLY A 27 -5.91 20.99 3.75
C GLY A 27 -5.12 22.08 3.02
N VAL A 28 -5.83 22.86 2.21
CA VAL A 28 -5.27 24.06 1.57
C VAL A 28 -4.90 25.07 2.67
N SER A 29 -3.79 25.78 2.48
CA SER A 29 -3.30 26.83 3.37
C SER A 29 -2.73 27.94 2.50
N ASP A 30 -3.57 28.91 2.16
CA ASP A 30 -3.22 30.08 1.35
C ASP A 30 -3.15 31.35 2.22
N ASP A 31 -2.61 32.42 1.64
CA ASP A 31 -2.55 33.72 2.29
C ASP A 31 -3.94 34.41 2.27
N GLU A 32 -4.23 35.26 3.27
CA GLU A 32 -5.56 35.88 3.44
C GLU A 32 -6.06 36.63 2.19
N ALA A 33 -5.15 37.28 1.45
CA ALA A 33 -5.49 38.03 0.24
C ALA A 33 -5.97 37.12 -0.91
N ASP A 34 -5.52 35.86 -0.96
CA ASP A 34 -5.83 34.94 -2.05
C ASP A 34 -7.26 34.39 -1.95
N TYR A 35 -7.84 34.37 -0.75
CA TYR A 35 -9.24 33.97 -0.54
C TYR A 35 -10.25 34.93 -1.18
N ALA A 36 -9.84 36.14 -1.57
CA ALA A 36 -10.68 37.08 -2.31
C ALA A 36 -10.74 36.78 -3.82
N LEU A 37 -9.85 35.93 -4.34
CA LEU A 37 -9.77 35.59 -5.75
C LEU A 37 -10.73 34.43 -6.09
N PRO A 38 -11.40 34.45 -7.25
CA PRO A 38 -12.31 33.37 -7.66
C PRO A 38 -11.53 32.17 -8.25
N ILE A 39 -10.60 31.61 -7.48
CA ILE A 39 -9.75 30.47 -7.87
C ILE A 39 -10.17 29.23 -7.06
N TRP A 40 -10.26 28.08 -7.73
CA TRP A 40 -10.53 26.82 -7.03
C TRP A 40 -9.27 26.32 -6.32
N ALA A 41 -9.42 25.91 -5.06
CA ALA A 41 -8.39 25.20 -4.31
C ALA A 41 -9.01 24.00 -3.58
N GLY A 42 -8.27 22.90 -3.50
CA GLY A 42 -8.76 21.68 -2.86
C GLY A 42 -7.68 20.60 -2.76
N VAL A 43 -8.06 19.46 -2.21
CA VAL A 43 -7.20 18.28 -2.12
C VAL A 43 -7.75 17.19 -3.02
N VAL A 44 -6.88 16.60 -3.85
CA VAL A 44 -7.20 15.37 -4.59
C VAL A 44 -6.65 14.20 -3.77
N PRO A 45 -7.50 13.41 -3.09
CA PRO A 45 -7.03 12.29 -2.27
C PRO A 45 -6.49 11.16 -3.16
N ILE A 46 -5.41 10.53 -2.71
CA ILE A 46 -4.80 9.35 -3.33
C ILE A 46 -4.77 8.25 -2.27
N SER A 47 -5.27 7.07 -2.62
CA SER A 47 -5.29 5.90 -1.75
C SER A 47 -4.70 4.68 -2.46
N LEU A 48 -4.02 3.83 -1.72
CA LEU A 48 -3.75 2.46 -2.15
C LEU A 48 -4.98 1.60 -1.84
N GLN A 49 -5.29 0.66 -2.73
CA GLN A 49 -6.36 -0.31 -2.52
C GLN A 49 -5.90 -1.69 -3.01
N THR A 50 -6.23 -2.73 -2.24
CA THR A 50 -6.08 -4.12 -2.66
C THR A 50 -7.25 -4.54 -3.57
N GLY A 51 -6.94 -5.08 -4.75
CA GLY A 51 -7.93 -5.65 -5.66
C GLY A 51 -8.45 -7.01 -5.21
N ALA A 52 -9.46 -7.53 -5.92
CA ALA A 52 -9.91 -8.91 -5.73
C ALA A 52 -8.81 -9.90 -6.17
N PRO A 53 -8.61 -11.03 -5.48
CA PRO A 53 -7.69 -12.06 -5.93
C PRO A 53 -8.13 -12.63 -7.30
N GLU A 54 -7.19 -12.68 -8.23
CA GLU A 54 -7.40 -13.27 -9.56
C GLU A 54 -6.75 -14.67 -9.59
N PRO A 55 -7.53 -15.75 -9.86
CA PRO A 55 -6.97 -17.09 -9.89
C PRO A 55 -6.12 -17.32 -11.15
N ASP A 56 -5.03 -18.08 -11.01
CA ASP A 56 -4.25 -18.53 -12.16
C ASP A 56 -5.12 -19.43 -13.05
N PRO A 57 -5.22 -19.17 -14.38
CA PRO A 57 -5.95 -20.03 -15.31
C PRO A 57 -5.43 -21.48 -15.35
N ARG A 58 -4.22 -21.76 -14.85
CA ARG A 58 -3.64 -23.11 -14.76
C ARG A 58 -3.94 -23.83 -13.46
N ASN A 59 -4.69 -23.21 -12.54
CA ASN A 59 -5.11 -23.89 -11.32
C ASN A 59 -5.84 -25.20 -11.66
N LEU A 60 -5.52 -26.25 -10.90
CA LEU A 60 -6.17 -27.54 -11.08
C LEU A 60 -7.68 -27.42 -10.79
N PRO A 61 -8.53 -28.19 -11.49
CA PRO A 61 -9.96 -28.20 -11.22
C PRO A 61 -10.27 -28.51 -9.76
N GLY A 62 -11.17 -27.72 -9.15
CA GLY A 62 -11.62 -27.93 -7.77
C GLY A 62 -10.69 -27.38 -6.68
N VAL A 63 -9.57 -26.75 -7.04
CA VAL A 63 -8.73 -26.05 -6.05
C VAL A 63 -9.42 -24.75 -5.64
N GLU A 64 -9.84 -24.69 -4.38
CA GLU A 64 -10.43 -23.48 -3.80
C GLU A 64 -9.37 -22.49 -3.33
N MET A 65 -9.70 -21.20 -3.41
CA MET A 65 -8.86 -20.15 -2.86
C MET A 65 -8.75 -20.30 -1.34
N PRO A 66 -7.53 -20.30 -0.76
CA PRO A 66 -7.38 -20.32 0.70
C PRO A 66 -8.01 -19.08 1.35
N ALA A 67 -8.71 -19.28 2.47
CA ALA A 67 -9.49 -18.23 3.14
C ALA A 67 -8.67 -16.97 3.51
N HIS A 68 -7.36 -17.09 3.76
CA HIS A 68 -6.51 -15.95 4.11
C HIS A 68 -6.23 -15.00 2.94
N VAL A 69 -6.30 -15.48 1.69
CA VAL A 69 -6.05 -14.66 0.49
C VAL A 69 -7.10 -13.55 0.36
N SER A 70 -8.35 -13.84 0.73
CA SER A 70 -9.44 -12.86 0.77
C SER A 70 -9.24 -11.71 1.79
N LYS A 71 -8.25 -11.84 2.67
CA LYS A 71 -8.02 -10.92 3.80
C LYS A 71 -6.82 -10.00 3.61
N VAL A 72 -6.13 -10.09 2.48
CA VAL A 72 -4.99 -9.20 2.18
C VAL A 72 -5.50 -7.76 2.09
N LYS A 73 -4.86 -6.86 2.83
CA LYS A 73 -5.17 -5.42 2.86
C LYS A 73 -3.87 -4.62 2.78
N LEU A 74 -3.89 -3.53 2.01
CA LEU A 74 -2.81 -2.58 1.87
C LEU A 74 -3.39 -1.17 1.80
N GLY A 75 -2.78 -0.24 2.55
CA GLY A 75 -3.34 1.07 2.86
C GLY A 75 -4.02 1.07 4.23
#